data_AF-I9FTH9-F1
#
_entry.id   AF-I9FTH9-F1
#
_cell.length_a   1.000
_cell.length_b   1.000
_cell.length_c   1.000
_cell.angle_alpha   90.00
_cell.angle_beta   90.00
_cell.angle_gamma   90.00
#
_symmetry.space_group_name_H-M   'P 1'
#
loop_
_entity.id
_entity.type
_entity.pdbx_description
1 polymer ?
#
loop_
_entity_poly.entity_id
_entity_poly.type
_entity_poly.pdbx_seq_one_letter_code
_entity_poly.pdbx_strand_id
1 'polypeptide(L)'
;MILQAGYDCYLTQAEDMPLSERRFENQVLINSPEDVAMWKEITSKQKEQMIAEASFIDVAAIDVEALDRVNTLLNDIVANINNAGLTVEEALAKKEYFPVWEDLIGTEVDVQFRFRYDGTLYEVVQKHTPQEDWKPGTGTESLYKVVQIEHSGTLEDPIPWAHNMVLEEGKYYTDKEVLYLCIRDSGIGMAFDLENLVSGGYVQVVENQVVINN
;
A
#
# COMPACT_ATOMS: atom_id res chain seq x y z
N MET A 1 39.87 35.15 -0.56
CA MET A 1 40.67 33.93 -0.83
C MET A 1 39.78 32.91 -1.55
N ILE A 2 40.36 31.92 -2.23
CA ILE A 2 39.60 30.88 -2.93
C ILE A 2 39.75 29.59 -2.14
N LEU A 3 38.64 28.96 -1.80
CA LEU A 3 38.59 27.58 -1.31
C LEU A 3 38.24 26.69 -2.51
N GLN A 4 39.02 25.64 -2.72
CA GLN A 4 38.91 24.75 -3.87
C GLN A 4 38.71 23.32 -3.42
N ALA A 5 37.77 22.62 -4.06
CA ALA A 5 37.49 21.22 -3.77
C ALA A 5 38.62 20.30 -4.28
N GLY A 6 38.76 19.14 -3.64
CA GLY A 6 39.56 18.02 -4.14
C GLY A 6 39.08 17.45 -5.47
N TYR A 7 39.87 16.53 -6.04
CA TYR A 7 39.49 15.81 -7.25
C TYR A 7 38.27 14.92 -7.01
N ASP A 8 37.25 15.04 -7.86
CA ASP A 8 35.95 14.34 -7.74
C ASP A 8 35.17 14.69 -6.45
N CYS A 9 35.42 15.90 -5.93
CA CYS A 9 34.74 16.46 -4.78
C CYS A 9 34.02 17.77 -5.12
N TYR A 10 33.08 18.15 -4.25
CA TYR A 10 32.35 19.41 -4.27
C TYR A 10 32.36 20.05 -2.88
N LEU A 11 32.37 21.37 -2.85
CA LEU A 11 32.11 22.17 -1.66
C LEU A 11 30.61 22.42 -1.55
N THR A 12 30.06 22.17 -0.37
CA THR A 12 28.67 22.47 -0.01
C THR A 12 28.61 23.13 1.35
N GLN A 13 27.52 23.82 1.68
CA GLN A 13 27.36 24.47 2.97
C GLN A 13 27.41 23.47 4.13
N ALA A 14 28.17 23.79 5.18
CA ALA A 14 28.34 22.93 6.35
C ALA A 14 27.09 22.86 7.22
N GLU A 15 26.30 23.94 7.26
CA GLU A 15 25.03 24.03 7.95
C GLU A 15 23.99 23.05 7.37
N ASP A 16 23.05 22.63 8.23
CA ASP A 16 21.89 21.91 7.77
C ASP A 16 20.93 22.86 7.04
N MET A 17 20.58 22.52 5.82
CA MET A 17 19.76 23.36 4.95
C MET A 17 19.08 22.53 3.87
N PRO A 18 17.89 22.96 3.39
CA PRO A 18 17.17 22.28 2.32
C PRO A 18 18.04 22.10 1.08
N LEU A 19 17.85 21.00 0.34
CA LEU A 19 18.61 20.76 -0.90
C LEU A 19 18.37 21.88 -1.92
N SER A 20 17.18 22.50 -1.94
CA SER A 20 16.83 23.61 -2.84
C SER A 20 17.70 24.86 -2.64
N GLU A 21 18.24 25.07 -1.44
CA GLU A 21 19.15 26.18 -1.11
C GLU A 21 20.63 25.74 -1.09
N ARG A 22 20.86 24.43 -1.18
CA ARG A 22 22.19 23.83 -1.08
C ARG A 22 22.94 23.96 -2.41
N ARG A 23 24.22 24.34 -2.32
CA ARG A 23 25.13 24.49 -3.45
C ARG A 23 26.13 23.36 -3.49
N PHE A 24 26.58 23.01 -4.69
CA PHE A 24 27.63 22.04 -4.94
C PHE A 24 28.62 22.63 -5.94
N GLU A 25 29.75 23.12 -5.43
CA GLU A 25 30.68 23.96 -6.20
C GLU A 25 32.08 23.36 -6.19
N ASN A 26 32.81 23.46 -7.29
CA ASN A 26 34.22 23.03 -7.33
C ASN A 26 35.15 24.05 -6.65
N GLN A 27 34.71 25.30 -6.52
CA GLN A 27 35.44 26.37 -5.84
C GLN A 27 34.48 27.44 -5.31
N VAL A 28 34.85 28.10 -4.22
CA VAL A 28 34.10 29.23 -3.64
C VAL A 28 35.04 30.36 -3.22
N LEU A 29 34.62 31.58 -3.50
CA LEU A 29 35.26 32.79 -2.99
C LEU A 29 34.80 33.02 -1.56
N ILE A 30 35.77 33.16 -0.66
CA ILE A 30 35.55 33.45 0.76
C ILE A 30 36.30 34.72 1.15
N ASN A 31 35.71 35.50 2.05
CA ASN A 31 36.19 36.82 2.43
C ASN A 31 37.22 36.74 3.55
N SER A 32 37.12 35.73 4.41
CA SER A 32 38.04 35.50 5.53
C SER A 32 38.38 34.02 5.71
N PRO A 33 39.46 33.67 6.44
CA PRO A 33 39.74 32.29 6.82
C PRO A 33 38.66 31.65 7.70
N GLU A 34 37.90 32.44 8.45
CA GLU A 34 36.82 31.94 9.32
C GLU A 34 35.66 31.38 8.48
N ASP A 35 35.42 31.95 7.30
CA ASP A 35 34.38 31.52 6.36
C ASP A 35 34.59 30.09 5.84
N VAL A 36 35.81 29.53 5.95
CA VAL A 36 36.10 28.13 5.59
C VAL A 36 35.22 27.18 6.39
N ALA A 37 34.92 27.50 7.65
CA ALA A 37 34.06 26.67 8.51
C ALA A 37 32.60 26.58 8.02
N MET A 38 32.17 27.49 7.12
CA MET A 38 30.83 27.47 6.52
C MET A 38 30.70 26.47 5.38
N TRP A 39 31.80 25.86 4.94
CA TRP A 39 31.83 24.92 3.82
C TRP A 39 32.38 23.56 4.25
N LYS A 40 31.79 22.50 3.73
CA LYS A 40 32.30 21.14 3.84
C LYS A 40 32.54 20.56 2.46
N GLU A 41 33.58 19.75 2.33
CA GLU A 41 33.84 18.99 1.13
C GLU A 41 33.06 17.67 1.17
N ILE A 42 32.47 17.29 0.05
CA ILE A 42 31.79 16.01 -0.17
C ILE A 42 32.24 15.38 -1.49
N THR A 43 32.18 14.06 -1.58
CA THR A 43 32.45 13.33 -2.83
C THR A 43 31.29 13.42 -3.82
N SER A 44 31.54 13.14 -5.10
CA SER A 44 30.50 12.95 -6.13
C SER A 44 29.43 11.95 -5.70
N LYS A 45 29.82 10.82 -5.10
CA LYS A 45 28.88 9.81 -4.59
C LYS A 45 27.99 10.34 -3.46
N GLN A 46 28.55 11.12 -2.53
CA GLN A 46 27.75 11.74 -1.46
C GLN A 46 26.82 12.81 -2.01
N LYS A 47 27.25 13.57 -3.03
CA LYS A 47 26.36 14.50 -3.75
C LYS A 47 25.19 13.74 -4.38
N GLU A 48 25.46 12.66 -5.09
CA GLU A 48 24.41 11.80 -5.67
C GLU A 48 23.47 11.24 -4.62
N GLN A 49 23.99 10.79 -3.47
CA GLN A 49 23.18 10.34 -2.33
C GLN A 49 22.32 11.48 -1.76
N MET A 50 22.88 12.67 -1.55
CA MET A 50 22.12 13.84 -1.06
C MET A 50 21.03 14.27 -2.05
N ILE A 51 21.29 14.18 -3.35
CA ILE A 51 20.31 14.46 -4.41
C ILE A 51 19.23 13.36 -4.45
N ALA A 52 19.63 12.09 -4.34
CA ALA A 52 18.71 10.96 -4.32
C ALA A 52 17.83 10.93 -3.06
N GLU A 53 18.37 11.30 -1.90
CA GLU A 53 17.66 11.35 -0.61
C GLU A 53 16.68 12.53 -0.53
N ALA A 54 16.94 13.64 -1.22
CA ALA A 54 16.04 14.78 -1.30
C ALA A 54 15.07 14.73 -2.49
N SER A 55 15.23 13.73 -3.37
CA SER A 55 14.37 13.54 -4.52
C SER A 55 13.06 12.90 -4.06
N PHE A 56 11.98 13.69 -4.07
CA PHE A 56 10.91 13.34 -5.02
C PHE A 56 10.08 14.54 -5.47
N ILE A 57 9.87 15.57 -4.63
CA ILE A 57 9.18 16.81 -5.03
C ILE A 57 9.66 17.93 -4.09
N ASP A 58 10.13 19.05 -4.63
CA ASP A 58 10.21 20.27 -3.82
C ASP A 58 8.78 20.77 -3.60
N VAL A 59 8.21 20.46 -2.43
CA VAL A 59 6.83 20.84 -2.07
C VAL A 59 6.65 22.36 -2.08
N ALA A 60 7.73 23.13 -1.90
CA ALA A 60 7.70 24.59 -1.98
C ALA A 60 7.62 25.12 -3.44
N ALA A 61 7.85 24.26 -4.43
CA ALA A 61 7.84 24.57 -5.85
C ALA A 61 6.98 23.58 -6.67
N ILE A 62 5.79 23.23 -6.16
CA ILE A 62 4.82 22.42 -6.93
C ILE A 62 4.35 23.23 -8.15
N ASP A 63 4.70 22.74 -9.33
CA ASP A 63 4.20 23.20 -10.61
C ASP A 63 3.63 22.04 -11.45
N VAL A 64 3.17 22.35 -12.67
CA VAL A 64 2.56 21.34 -13.55
C VAL A 64 3.56 20.25 -13.91
N GLU A 65 4.83 20.59 -14.13
CA GLU A 65 5.86 19.61 -14.50
C GLU A 65 6.14 18.64 -13.34
N ALA A 66 6.19 19.14 -12.10
CA ALA A 66 6.29 18.31 -10.91
C ALA A 66 5.10 17.36 -10.78
N LEU A 67 3.86 17.84 -11.00
CA LEU A 67 2.66 17.00 -10.97
C LEU A 67 2.66 15.94 -12.08
N ASP A 68 3.14 16.25 -13.28
CA ASP A 68 3.25 15.31 -14.39
C ASP A 68 4.24 14.17 -14.09
N ARG A 69 5.35 14.49 -13.40
CA ARG A 69 6.31 13.48 -12.93
C ARG A 69 5.67 12.56 -11.88
N VAL A 70 4.87 13.10 -10.96
CA VAL A 70 4.13 12.30 -9.98
C VAL A 70 3.13 11.39 -10.67
N ASN A 71 2.36 11.90 -11.64
CA ASN A 71 1.42 11.09 -12.39
C ASN A 71 2.12 9.95 -13.15
N THR A 72 3.27 10.25 -13.76
CA THR A 72 4.10 9.23 -14.43
C THR A 72 4.54 8.15 -13.46
N LEU A 73 5.07 8.55 -12.29
CA LEU A 73 5.48 7.61 -11.25
C LEU A 73 4.30 6.76 -10.75
N LEU A 74 3.14 7.35 -10.51
CA LEU A 74 1.95 6.61 -10.07
C LEU A 74 1.53 5.58 -11.12
N ASN A 75 1.55 5.94 -12.40
CA ASN A 75 1.25 5.01 -13.49
C ASN A 75 2.28 3.87 -13.55
N ASP A 76 3.56 4.18 -13.38
CA ASP A 76 4.62 3.16 -13.35
C ASP A 76 4.47 2.23 -12.14
N ILE A 77 4.09 2.75 -10.97
CA ILE A 77 3.79 1.95 -9.79
C ILE A 77 2.62 1.02 -10.07
N VAL A 78 1.50 1.54 -10.60
CA VAL A 78 0.30 0.74 -10.92
C VAL A 78 0.65 -0.40 -11.88
N ALA A 79 1.48 -0.13 -12.89
CA ALA A 79 1.89 -1.13 -13.88
C ALA A 79 2.81 -2.23 -13.30
N ASN A 80 3.57 -1.94 -12.24
CA ASN A 80 4.64 -2.82 -11.76
C ASN A 80 4.41 -3.38 -10.35
N ILE A 81 3.47 -2.85 -9.56
CA ILE A 81 3.27 -3.23 -8.15
C ILE A 81 2.95 -4.72 -7.98
N ASN A 82 2.22 -5.33 -8.92
CA ASN A 82 1.94 -6.76 -8.91
C ASN A 82 3.19 -7.63 -9.15
N ASN A 83 4.26 -7.08 -9.70
CA ASN A 83 5.54 -7.76 -9.90
C ASN A 83 6.53 -7.51 -8.75
N ALA A 84 6.19 -6.64 -7.79
CA ALA A 84 7.07 -6.26 -6.70
C ALA A 84 7.22 -7.32 -5.61
N GLY A 85 6.43 -8.41 -5.65
CA GLY A 85 6.53 -9.52 -4.71
C GLY A 85 6.12 -9.16 -3.28
N LEU A 86 5.21 -8.18 -3.11
CA LEU A 86 4.75 -7.73 -1.80
C LEU A 86 4.05 -8.84 -1.01
N THR A 87 4.31 -8.90 0.29
CA THR A 87 3.51 -9.76 1.19
C THR A 87 2.06 -9.28 1.25
N VAL A 88 1.18 -10.09 1.84
CA VAL A 88 -0.23 -9.71 2.03
C VAL A 88 -0.35 -8.44 2.87
N GLU A 89 0.42 -8.36 3.96
CA GLU A 89 0.44 -7.22 4.88
C GLU A 89 0.93 -5.94 4.20
N GLU A 90 2.01 -6.03 3.42
CA GLU A 90 2.54 -4.92 2.65
C GLU A 90 1.55 -4.44 1.59
N ALA A 91 0.93 -5.38 0.87
CA ALA A 91 -0.06 -5.07 -0.14
C ALA A 91 -1.30 -4.38 0.45
N LEU A 92 -1.76 -4.84 1.62
CA LEU A 92 -2.86 -4.20 2.35
C LEU A 92 -2.50 -2.79 2.82
N ALA A 93 -1.31 -2.60 3.39
CA ALA A 93 -0.82 -1.30 3.83
C ALA A 93 -0.62 -0.31 2.68
N LYS A 94 -0.42 -0.81 1.46
CA LYS A 94 -0.17 -0.04 0.23
C LYS A 94 -1.28 -0.21 -0.81
N LYS A 95 -2.49 -0.61 -0.38
CA LYS A 95 -3.59 -0.96 -1.29
C LYS A 95 -3.91 0.14 -2.31
N GLU A 96 -3.78 1.40 -1.91
CA GLU A 96 -4.09 2.57 -2.74
C GLU A 96 -3.24 2.70 -4.01
N TYR A 97 -2.12 1.98 -4.08
CA TYR A 97 -1.23 1.97 -5.25
C TYR A 97 -1.53 0.84 -6.24
N PHE A 98 -2.43 -0.07 -5.89
CA PHE A 98 -2.87 -1.12 -6.82
C PHE A 98 -3.85 -0.56 -7.86
N PRO A 99 -3.87 -1.12 -9.08
CA PRO A 99 -4.83 -0.73 -10.13
C PRO A 99 -6.26 -0.86 -9.64
N VAL A 100 -7.16 0.00 -10.13
CA VAL A 100 -8.60 -0.16 -9.91
C VAL A 100 -9.17 -1.13 -10.95
N TRP A 101 -10.20 -1.90 -10.57
CA TRP A 101 -10.79 -2.94 -11.40
C TRP A 101 -11.31 -2.42 -12.74
N GLU A 102 -11.89 -1.21 -12.74
CA GLU A 102 -12.45 -0.56 -13.92
C GLU A 102 -11.41 -0.36 -15.03
N ASP A 103 -10.14 -0.09 -14.65
CA ASP A 103 -9.04 0.11 -15.59
C ASP A 103 -8.52 -1.23 -16.19
N LEU A 104 -8.93 -2.36 -15.61
CA LEU A 104 -8.53 -3.69 -16.06
C LEU A 104 -9.51 -4.30 -17.07
N ILE A 105 -10.67 -3.68 -17.28
CA ILE A 105 -11.69 -4.20 -18.20
C ILE A 105 -11.09 -4.34 -19.61
N GLY A 106 -11.22 -5.54 -20.18
CA GLY A 106 -10.65 -5.87 -21.49
C GLY A 106 -9.16 -6.22 -21.50
N THR A 107 -8.48 -6.18 -20.35
CA THR A 107 -7.08 -6.62 -20.19
C THR A 107 -7.02 -7.96 -19.48
N GLU A 108 -6.30 -8.94 -20.04
CA GLU A 108 -6.15 -10.25 -19.38
C GLU A 108 -5.37 -10.12 -18.07
N VAL A 109 -5.88 -10.76 -17.01
CA VAL A 109 -5.25 -10.80 -15.69
C VAL A 109 -4.90 -12.24 -15.31
N ASP A 110 -3.70 -12.43 -14.78
CA ASP A 110 -3.21 -13.72 -14.31
C ASP A 110 -3.60 -14.00 -12.86
N VAL A 111 -3.50 -15.27 -12.45
CA VAL A 111 -3.72 -15.69 -11.05
C VAL A 111 -2.73 -14.96 -10.14
N GLN A 112 -3.17 -14.61 -8.93
CA GLN A 112 -2.44 -13.80 -7.94
C GLN A 112 -2.32 -12.31 -8.28
N PHE A 113 -2.82 -11.84 -9.42
CA PHE A 113 -2.89 -10.41 -9.71
C PHE A 113 -3.84 -9.71 -8.73
N ARG A 114 -3.41 -8.61 -8.12
CA ARG A 114 -4.16 -7.85 -7.13
C ARG A 114 -4.63 -6.50 -7.68
N PHE A 115 -5.82 -6.08 -7.26
CA PHE A 115 -6.46 -4.84 -7.70
C PHE A 115 -7.48 -4.34 -6.68
N ARG A 116 -7.87 -3.06 -6.76
CA ARG A 116 -8.87 -2.44 -5.91
C ARG A 116 -10.24 -2.44 -6.56
N TYR A 117 -11.27 -2.68 -5.76
CA TYR A 117 -12.66 -2.45 -6.13
C TYR A 117 -13.44 -2.06 -4.87
N ASP A 118 -14.20 -0.95 -4.95
CA ASP A 118 -14.98 -0.39 -3.84
C ASP A 118 -14.20 -0.28 -2.51
N GLY A 119 -12.95 0.23 -2.59
CA GLY A 119 -12.06 0.40 -1.43
C GLY A 119 -11.45 -0.88 -0.85
N THR A 120 -11.79 -2.05 -1.41
CA THR A 120 -11.30 -3.36 -1.00
C THR A 120 -10.25 -3.88 -1.97
N LEU A 121 -9.22 -4.56 -1.45
CA LEU A 121 -8.18 -5.20 -2.26
C LEU A 121 -8.61 -6.64 -2.57
N TYR A 122 -8.63 -7.00 -3.85
CA TYR A 122 -8.95 -8.32 -4.35
C TYR A 122 -7.74 -8.96 -5.02
N GLU A 123 -7.75 -10.29 -5.09
CA GLU A 123 -6.78 -11.11 -5.81
C GLU A 123 -7.50 -12.03 -6.80
N VAL A 124 -6.95 -12.14 -8.00
CA VAL A 124 -7.43 -13.03 -9.04
C VAL A 124 -7.15 -14.48 -8.68
N VAL A 125 -8.19 -15.32 -8.68
CA VAL A 125 -8.12 -16.76 -8.37
C VAL A 125 -7.98 -17.59 -9.64
N GLN A 126 -8.57 -17.13 -10.74
CA GLN A 126 -8.55 -17.80 -12.03
C GLN A 126 -8.16 -16.81 -13.12
N LYS A 127 -7.25 -17.18 -14.03
CA LYS A 127 -6.89 -16.36 -15.19
C LYS A 127 -8.10 -16.07 -16.08
N HIS A 128 -8.36 -14.80 -16.38
CA HIS A 128 -9.48 -14.36 -17.22
C HIS A 128 -9.27 -12.93 -17.73
N THR A 129 -10.22 -12.40 -18.50
CA THR A 129 -10.29 -10.99 -18.89
C THR A 129 -11.49 -10.34 -18.20
N PRO A 130 -11.32 -9.33 -17.33
CA PRO A 130 -12.42 -8.65 -16.64
C PRO A 130 -13.41 -8.00 -17.63
N GLN A 131 -14.70 -8.02 -17.26
CA GLN A 131 -15.82 -7.49 -18.04
C GLN A 131 -16.77 -6.75 -17.10
N GLU A 132 -17.54 -5.78 -17.60
CA GLU A 132 -18.47 -4.98 -16.76
C GLU A 132 -19.41 -5.84 -15.89
N ASP A 133 -19.91 -6.95 -16.44
CA ASP A 133 -20.80 -7.87 -15.72
C ASP A 133 -20.08 -8.78 -14.71
N TRP A 134 -18.75 -8.87 -14.78
CA TRP A 134 -17.91 -9.71 -13.92
C TRP A 134 -17.19 -8.87 -12.87
N LYS A 135 -17.91 -7.97 -12.21
CA LYS A 135 -17.39 -7.20 -11.08
C LYS A 135 -17.20 -8.09 -9.84
N PRO A 136 -16.20 -7.82 -8.98
CA PRO A 136 -16.02 -8.57 -7.74
C PRO A 136 -17.28 -8.56 -6.88
N GLY A 137 -17.65 -9.74 -6.37
CA GLY A 137 -18.83 -9.96 -5.55
C GLY A 137 -19.65 -11.16 -6.01
N THR A 138 -20.97 -11.09 -5.79
CA THR A 138 -21.87 -12.23 -6.06
C THR A 138 -21.81 -12.70 -7.51
N GLY A 139 -21.60 -14.00 -7.70
CA GLY A 139 -21.51 -14.65 -9.01
C GLY A 139 -20.11 -14.62 -9.63
N THR A 140 -19.12 -14.03 -8.96
CA THR A 140 -17.70 -14.00 -9.40
C THR A 140 -16.75 -14.53 -8.33
N GLU A 141 -17.27 -15.28 -7.36
CA GLU A 141 -16.53 -15.93 -6.26
C GLU A 141 -15.37 -16.79 -6.78
N SER A 142 -15.54 -17.40 -7.96
CA SER A 142 -14.53 -18.24 -8.60
C SER A 142 -13.42 -17.45 -9.31
N LEU A 143 -13.64 -16.16 -9.58
CA LEU A 143 -12.70 -15.29 -10.30
C LEU A 143 -11.85 -14.46 -9.34
N TYR A 144 -12.44 -14.01 -8.23
CA TYR A 144 -11.81 -13.08 -7.30
C TYR A 144 -12.01 -13.51 -5.85
N LYS A 145 -11.01 -13.22 -5.00
CA LYS A 145 -11.09 -13.34 -3.54
C LYS A 145 -10.60 -12.04 -2.89
N VAL A 146 -11.09 -11.74 -1.69
CA VAL A 146 -10.58 -10.61 -0.91
C VAL A 146 -9.17 -10.93 -0.41
N VAL A 147 -8.25 -9.96 -0.51
CA VAL A 147 -6.94 -10.02 0.13
C VAL A 147 -7.12 -9.62 1.59
N GLN A 148 -6.70 -10.49 2.49
CA GLN A 148 -6.73 -10.23 3.93
C GLN A 148 -5.67 -11.07 4.62
N ILE A 149 -5.29 -10.68 5.83
CA ILE A 149 -4.41 -11.48 6.69
C ILE A 149 -5.09 -12.83 6.97
N GLU A 150 -4.32 -13.91 6.96
CA GLU A 150 -4.84 -15.21 7.33
C GLU A 150 -5.05 -15.28 8.85
N HIS A 151 -6.23 -15.77 9.25
CA HIS A 151 -6.59 -15.96 10.64
C HIS A 151 -6.99 -17.42 10.86
N SER A 152 -6.71 -17.94 12.05
CA SER A 152 -7.03 -19.32 12.42
C SER A 152 -8.54 -19.56 12.51
N GLY A 153 -9.33 -18.50 12.72
CA GLY A 153 -10.78 -18.56 12.90
C GLY A 153 -11.17 -19.22 14.22
N THR A 154 -10.40 -18.94 15.26
CA THR A 154 -10.66 -19.38 16.63
C THR A 154 -11.28 -18.24 17.43
N LEU A 155 -11.78 -18.52 18.64
CA LEU A 155 -12.31 -17.49 19.52
C LEU A 155 -11.29 -16.38 19.82
N GLU A 156 -10.01 -16.74 19.99
CA GLU A 156 -8.91 -15.83 20.30
C GLU A 156 -8.34 -15.12 19.05
N ASP A 157 -8.59 -15.68 17.87
CA ASP A 157 -8.11 -15.17 16.58
C ASP A 157 -9.18 -15.39 15.50
N PRO A 158 -10.28 -14.61 15.57
CA PRO A 158 -11.41 -14.72 14.65
C PRO A 158 -11.05 -14.12 13.29
N ILE A 159 -11.64 -14.66 12.22
CA ILE A 159 -11.44 -14.18 10.87
C ILE A 159 -12.25 -12.88 10.65
N PRO A 160 -11.62 -11.74 10.28
CA PRO A 160 -12.37 -10.56 9.87
C PRO A 160 -13.24 -10.89 8.65
N TRP A 161 -14.53 -10.59 8.75
CA TRP A 161 -15.48 -10.85 7.68
C TRP A 161 -15.31 -9.84 6.56
N ALA A 162 -15.28 -10.35 5.33
CA ALA A 162 -15.44 -9.57 4.12
C ALA A 162 -16.45 -10.28 3.21
N HIS A 163 -17.15 -9.52 2.37
CA HIS A 163 -18.00 -10.12 1.35
C HIS A 163 -17.18 -10.99 0.40
N ASN A 164 -17.84 -11.95 -0.23
CA ASN A 164 -17.24 -12.92 -1.14
C ASN A 164 -16.35 -13.98 -0.43
N MET A 165 -16.47 -14.10 0.90
CA MET A 165 -15.81 -15.15 1.67
C MET A 165 -16.71 -16.37 1.87
N VAL A 166 -16.08 -17.55 1.89
CA VAL A 166 -16.74 -18.82 2.25
C VAL A 166 -16.73 -18.94 3.77
N LEU A 167 -17.93 -19.08 4.34
CA LEU A 167 -18.11 -19.51 5.73
C LEU A 167 -17.79 -21.00 5.87
N GLU A 168 -16.93 -21.30 6.84
CA GLU A 168 -16.52 -22.65 7.25
C GLU A 168 -17.09 -22.97 8.64
N GLU A 169 -17.79 -24.09 8.78
CA GLU A 169 -18.43 -24.50 10.03
C GLU A 169 -17.40 -24.64 11.16
N GLY A 170 -17.74 -24.10 12.33
CA GLY A 170 -16.90 -24.14 13.53
C GLY A 170 -15.85 -23.01 13.61
N LYS A 171 -15.69 -22.20 12.56
CA LYS A 171 -14.82 -21.02 12.58
C LYS A 171 -15.53 -19.80 13.17
N TYR A 172 -14.74 -18.94 13.80
CA TYR A 172 -15.17 -17.67 14.36
C TYR A 172 -14.85 -16.53 13.40
N TYR A 173 -15.78 -15.59 13.27
CA TYR A 173 -15.67 -14.43 12.40
C TYR A 173 -16.04 -13.15 13.15
N THR A 174 -15.40 -12.03 12.78
CA THR A 174 -15.77 -10.70 13.30
C THR A 174 -16.30 -9.82 12.18
N ASP A 175 -17.49 -9.26 12.38
CA ASP A 175 -18.10 -8.30 11.45
C ASP A 175 -18.61 -7.10 12.25
N LYS A 176 -18.17 -5.89 11.88
CA LYS A 176 -18.51 -4.62 12.58
C LYS A 176 -18.37 -4.72 14.11
N GLU A 177 -17.25 -5.28 14.57
CA GLU A 177 -16.92 -5.50 15.99
C GLU A 177 -17.80 -6.53 16.73
N VAL A 178 -18.70 -7.23 16.03
CA VAL A 178 -19.49 -8.32 16.58
C VAL A 178 -18.86 -9.66 16.23
N LEU A 179 -18.75 -10.54 17.22
CA LEU A 179 -18.20 -11.88 17.06
C LEU A 179 -19.32 -12.88 16.71
N TYR A 180 -19.04 -13.73 15.73
CA TYR A 180 -19.95 -14.76 15.24
C TYR A 180 -19.25 -16.12 15.21
N LEU A 181 -20.01 -17.18 15.46
CA LEU A 181 -19.61 -18.56 15.20
C LEU A 181 -20.36 -19.05 13.98
N CYS A 182 -19.63 -19.53 12.97
CA CYS A 182 -20.23 -20.22 11.85
C CYS A 182 -20.74 -21.60 12.31
N ILE A 183 -22.01 -21.87 12.03
CA ILE A 183 -22.70 -23.11 12.41
C ILE A 183 -23.07 -23.97 11.20
N ARG A 184 -22.77 -23.51 9.99
CA ARG A 184 -23.02 -24.24 8.75
C ARG A 184 -22.15 -23.71 7.62
N ASP A 185 -21.46 -24.63 6.93
CA ASP A 185 -20.71 -24.31 5.72
C ASP A 185 -21.59 -23.62 4.67
N SER A 186 -21.05 -22.56 4.07
CA SER A 186 -21.70 -21.88 2.94
C SER A 186 -21.45 -22.60 1.62
N GLY A 187 -20.28 -23.23 1.46
CA GLY A 187 -19.82 -23.87 0.22
C GLY A 187 -19.53 -22.91 -0.95
N ILE A 188 -19.94 -21.65 -0.84
CA ILE A 188 -19.75 -20.57 -1.80
C ILE A 188 -19.47 -19.25 -1.06
N GLY A 189 -18.88 -18.28 -1.75
CA GLY A 189 -18.69 -16.95 -1.19
C GLY A 189 -20.04 -16.28 -0.90
N MET A 190 -20.17 -15.66 0.27
CA MET A 190 -21.40 -14.97 0.67
C MET A 190 -21.26 -13.46 0.51
N ALA A 191 -22.30 -12.80 0.01
CA ALA A 191 -22.31 -11.35 -0.24
C ALA A 191 -23.15 -10.54 0.76
N PHE A 192 -23.43 -11.13 1.92
CA PHE A 192 -24.24 -10.50 2.97
C PHE A 192 -23.40 -10.28 4.23
N ASP A 193 -23.73 -9.22 4.97
CA ASP A 193 -23.19 -9.01 6.32
C ASP A 193 -23.59 -10.16 7.25
N LEU A 194 -22.76 -10.48 8.24
CA LEU A 194 -22.98 -11.63 9.12
C LEU A 194 -24.26 -11.51 9.92
N GLU A 195 -24.67 -10.31 10.30
CA GLU A 195 -25.95 -10.03 10.96
C GLU A 195 -27.14 -10.61 10.18
N ASN A 196 -27.15 -10.45 8.85
CA ASN A 196 -28.21 -10.98 8.00
C ASN A 196 -28.15 -12.51 7.90
N LEU A 197 -26.94 -13.07 7.94
CA LEU A 197 -26.69 -14.51 7.85
C LEU A 197 -27.05 -15.27 9.14
N VAL A 198 -27.25 -14.56 10.27
CA VAL A 198 -27.86 -15.14 11.48
C VAL A 198 -29.26 -15.67 11.18
N SER A 199 -30.10 -14.84 10.54
CA SER A 199 -31.47 -15.24 10.16
C SER A 199 -31.49 -16.36 9.12
N GLY A 200 -30.45 -16.46 8.29
CA GLY A 200 -30.25 -17.53 7.32
C GLY A 200 -29.75 -18.85 7.92
N GLY A 201 -29.44 -18.88 9.22
CA GLY A 201 -28.96 -20.07 9.93
C GLY A 201 -27.55 -20.49 9.53
N TYR A 202 -26.71 -19.56 9.08
CA TYR A 202 -25.29 -19.82 8.76
C TYR A 202 -24.36 -19.52 9.93
N VAL A 203 -24.68 -18.46 10.69
CA VAL A 203 -23.88 -18.01 11.82
C VAL A 203 -24.76 -17.74 13.04
N GLN A 204 -24.15 -17.70 14.22
CA GLN A 204 -24.78 -17.24 15.45
C GLN A 204 -23.90 -16.18 16.12
N VAL A 205 -24.52 -15.20 16.77
CA VAL A 205 -23.79 -14.20 17.57
C VAL A 205 -23.21 -14.89 18.80
N VAL A 206 -21.92 -14.65 19.06
CA VAL A 206 -21.27 -15.09 20.29
C VAL A 206 -21.46 -13.98 21.33
N GLU A 207 -22.40 -14.19 22.26
CA GLU A 207 -22.55 -13.27 23.38
C GLU A 207 -21.30 -13.33 24.26
N ASN A 208 -20.60 -12.19 24.42
CA ASN A 208 -19.61 -12.06 25.46
C ASN A 208 -20.30 -12.34 26.80
N GLN A 209 -19.97 -13.46 27.45
CA GLN A 209 -20.32 -13.66 28.84
C GLN A 209 -19.62 -12.57 29.65
N VAL A 210 -20.33 -11.47 29.92
CA VAL A 210 -19.98 -10.56 31.00
C VAL A 210 -20.00 -11.42 32.25
N VAL A 211 -18.82 -11.79 32.74
CA VAL A 211 -18.65 -12.42 34.04
C VAL A 211 -19.10 -11.39 35.06
N ILE A 212 -20.38 -11.45 35.44
CA ILE A 212 -20.88 -10.73 36.60
C ILE A 212 -20.35 -11.49 37.81
N ASN A 213 -19.17 -11.11 38.27
CA ASN A 213 -18.66 -11.57 39.56
C ASN A 213 -19.58 -10.99 40.64
N ASN A 214 -20.48 -11.84 41.16
CA ASN A 214 -21.25 -11.59 42.38
C ASN A 214 -20.34 -11.62 43.62
#